data_AF-A0A1E3LP83-F1
#
_entry.id   AF-A0A1E3LP83-F1
#
_cell.length_a   1.000
_cell.length_b   1.000
_cell.length_c   1.000
_cell.angle_alpha   90.00
_cell.angle_beta   90.00
_cell.angle_gamma   90.00
#
_symmetry.space_group_name_H-M   'P 1'
#
loop_
_entity.id
_entity.type
_entity.pdbx_description
1 polymer ?
#
loop_
_entity_poly.entity_id
_entity_poly.type
_entity_poly.pdbx_seq_one_letter_code
_entity_poly.pdbx_strand_id
1 'polypeptide(L)'
;MPNTVTQANVNFPLLNYPNSNLSDARCQILGELNAHISAGRCPSDAVFSEFLGNFVYLGPLDATKNALCGGIKARLLSCAGLCHIGSSGPGRDYLQRDGKLEFAGRDALVLLNELPLDIRQTMLDNARLGDRYQIVLQFPDIELNIPMGSECFGDGQGALTMAEARALLLGRDMREVSLLVQFAQKMTQTDVACFDIHILHAWLSAIDRCVDGKAAGSFSNEREDLLALGVALQTFANKLAGGTPRDDVLLKRILYQRRGAFSKAGHPGECGLAHNDIAMLLLHSGDRDLAKREFTSAGHEFDKAMSYFLASNMISDAKDFRDHAVRAFQSAENNDLANSVDVRFHKSVDAQTPDETMPFESASNIGTEWERMMRGIVPLELRLEGDKFSPYDDRVKSSTPRLSMDAISDDFLDELFENGDALPT
;
A
#
# COMPACT_ATOMS: atom_id res chain seq x y z
N MET A 1 -29.11 -12.46 -45.74
CA MET A 1 -27.82 -13.13 -45.45
C MET A 1 -27.29 -12.52 -44.17
N PRO A 2 -27.02 -13.29 -43.11
CA PRO A 2 -26.40 -12.74 -41.93
C PRO A 2 -24.90 -12.55 -42.22
N ASN A 3 -24.41 -11.34 -42.02
CA ASN A 3 -22.98 -11.05 -42.00
C ASN A 3 -22.37 -11.74 -40.77
N THR A 4 -21.70 -12.88 -40.99
CA THR A 4 -20.71 -13.40 -40.06
C THR A 4 -19.59 -12.38 -39.96
N VAL A 5 -19.64 -11.54 -38.93
CA VAL A 5 -18.45 -10.83 -38.47
C VAL A 5 -17.50 -11.92 -37.98
N THR A 6 -16.51 -12.25 -38.80
CA THR A 6 -15.34 -13.04 -38.38
C THR A 6 -14.64 -12.21 -37.31
N GLN A 7 -15.03 -12.39 -36.05
CA GLN A 7 -14.30 -11.80 -34.93
C GLN A 7 -12.89 -12.42 -34.91
N ALA A 8 -11.90 -11.54 -34.85
CA ALA A 8 -10.49 -11.89 -34.87
C ALA A 8 -10.16 -12.83 -33.70
N ASN A 9 -9.31 -13.82 -33.95
CA ASN A 9 -8.71 -14.65 -32.90
C ASN A 9 -8.18 -13.76 -31.78
N VAL A 10 -8.74 -13.89 -30.58
CA VAL A 10 -8.38 -13.09 -29.42
C VAL A 10 -7.09 -13.66 -28.83
N ASN A 11 -6.01 -12.88 -28.93
CA ASN A 11 -4.67 -13.29 -28.54
C ASN A 11 -4.59 -13.50 -27.03
N PHE A 12 -4.33 -14.73 -26.61
CA PHE A 12 -4.03 -15.11 -25.22
C PHE A 12 -2.57 -15.53 -25.13
N PRO A 13 -1.65 -14.55 -25.03
CA PRO A 13 -0.23 -14.72 -25.31
C PRO A 13 0.51 -15.33 -24.12
N LEU A 14 0.19 -16.58 -23.79
CA LEU A 14 0.95 -17.38 -22.84
C LEU A 14 1.83 -18.37 -23.60
N LEU A 15 3.11 -18.45 -23.25
CA LEU A 15 4.13 -19.24 -23.94
C LEU A 15 3.74 -20.71 -24.08
N ASN A 16 3.23 -21.32 -23.01
CA ASN A 16 2.82 -22.72 -23.00
C ASN A 16 1.32 -22.94 -23.28
N TYR A 17 0.59 -21.91 -23.74
CA TYR A 17 -0.82 -22.05 -24.08
C TYR A 17 -1.03 -22.41 -25.56
N PRO A 18 -1.85 -23.42 -25.89
CA PRO A 18 -2.01 -23.87 -27.27
C PRO A 18 -2.47 -22.76 -28.22
N ASN A 19 -1.69 -22.54 -29.29
CA ASN A 19 -1.92 -21.55 -30.34
C ASN A 19 -2.04 -20.09 -29.84
N SER A 20 -1.72 -19.81 -28.57
CA SER A 20 -1.80 -18.47 -27.97
C SER A 20 -3.11 -17.72 -28.22
N ASN A 21 -4.25 -18.43 -28.32
CA ASN A 21 -5.54 -17.82 -28.62
C ASN A 21 -6.64 -18.39 -27.73
N LEU A 22 -7.42 -17.51 -27.12
CA LEU A 22 -8.63 -17.92 -26.41
C LEU A 22 -9.73 -18.25 -27.43
N SER A 23 -10.43 -19.37 -27.21
CA SER A 23 -11.57 -19.76 -28.04
C SER A 23 -12.75 -18.82 -27.83
N ASP A 24 -13.54 -18.54 -28.88
CA ASP A 24 -14.74 -17.69 -28.83
C ASP A 24 -15.68 -18.02 -27.67
N ALA A 25 -15.91 -19.32 -27.41
CA ALA A 25 -16.75 -19.77 -26.30
C ALA A 25 -16.23 -19.30 -24.92
N ARG A 26 -14.90 -19.26 -24.73
CA ARG A 26 -14.28 -18.75 -23.49
C ARG A 26 -14.35 -17.23 -23.41
N CYS A 27 -14.18 -16.54 -24.54
CA CYS A 27 -14.38 -15.09 -24.61
C CYS A 27 -15.82 -14.71 -24.26
N GLN A 28 -16.81 -15.51 -24.71
CA GLN A 28 -18.21 -15.33 -24.34
C GLN A 28 -18.44 -15.53 -22.84
N ILE A 29 -17.93 -16.63 -22.26
CA ILE A 29 -18.03 -16.91 -20.81
C ILE A 29 -17.41 -15.77 -19.99
N LEU A 30 -16.24 -15.26 -20.40
CA LEU A 30 -15.60 -14.12 -19.77
C LEU A 30 -16.45 -12.84 -19.88
N GLY A 31 -16.99 -12.56 -21.06
CA GLY A 31 -17.87 -11.41 -21.29
C GLY A 31 -19.15 -11.46 -20.45
N GLU A 32 -19.74 -12.65 -20.26
CA GLU A 32 -20.90 -12.85 -19.40
C GLU A 32 -20.57 -12.55 -17.93
N LEU A 33 -19.42 -13.02 -17.41
CA LEU A 33 -18.97 -12.68 -16.07
C LEU A 33 -18.71 -11.17 -15.92
N ASN A 34 -18.02 -10.55 -16.88
CA ASN A 34 -17.74 -9.11 -16.87
C ASN A 34 -19.02 -8.28 -16.85
N ALA A 35 -20.05 -8.70 -17.60
CA ALA A 35 -21.36 -8.06 -17.58
C ALA A 35 -22.02 -8.19 -16.19
N HIS A 36 -21.92 -9.36 -15.55
CA HIS A 36 -22.41 -9.56 -14.19
C HIS A 36 -21.70 -8.67 -13.15
N ILE A 37 -20.37 -8.57 -13.21
CA ILE A 37 -19.58 -7.70 -12.32
C ILE A 37 -19.93 -6.23 -12.56
N SER A 38 -20.06 -5.81 -13.82
CA SER A 38 -20.32 -4.43 -14.21
C SER A 38 -21.76 -3.97 -13.90
N ALA A 39 -22.72 -4.89 -13.79
CA ALA A 39 -24.12 -4.57 -13.49
C ALA A 39 -24.34 -4.02 -12.07
N GLY A 40 -23.29 -3.88 -11.25
CA GLY A 40 -23.33 -3.26 -9.93
C GLY A 40 -24.06 -4.06 -8.86
N ARG A 41 -24.55 -5.26 -9.19
CA ARG A 41 -25.06 -6.24 -8.24
C ARG A 41 -23.94 -7.23 -7.93
N CYS A 42 -23.70 -7.49 -6.65
CA CYS A 42 -22.75 -8.52 -6.22
C CYS A 42 -23.16 -9.87 -6.86
N PRO A 43 -22.35 -10.47 -7.75
CA PRO A 43 -22.67 -11.76 -8.34
C PRO A 43 -22.77 -12.82 -7.22
N SER A 44 -23.63 -13.82 -7.41
CA SER A 44 -23.72 -14.92 -6.45
C SER A 44 -22.50 -15.84 -6.56
N ASP A 45 -22.18 -16.54 -5.49
CA ASP A 45 -21.09 -17.53 -5.46
C ASP A 45 -21.25 -18.61 -6.55
N ALA A 46 -22.50 -18.92 -6.94
CA ALA A 46 -22.80 -19.84 -8.04
C ALA A 46 -22.29 -19.33 -9.39
N VAL A 47 -22.39 -18.02 -9.67
CA VAL A 47 -21.91 -17.41 -10.93
C VAL A 47 -20.38 -17.55 -11.03
N PHE A 48 -19.66 -17.30 -9.94
CA PHE A 48 -18.20 -17.45 -9.91
C PHE A 48 -17.76 -18.91 -10.06
N SER A 49 -18.44 -19.83 -9.38
CA SER A 49 -18.17 -21.27 -9.48
C SER A 49 -18.44 -21.81 -10.89
N GLU A 50 -19.57 -21.40 -11.51
CA GLU A 50 -19.94 -21.77 -12.87
C GLU A 50 -18.93 -21.22 -13.90
N PHE A 51 -18.52 -19.96 -13.75
CA PHE A 51 -17.46 -19.39 -14.57
C PHE A 51 -16.18 -20.21 -14.48
N LEU A 52 -15.69 -20.54 -13.28
CA LEU A 52 -14.46 -21.33 -13.12
C LEU A 52 -14.58 -22.71 -13.80
N GLY A 53 -15.72 -23.38 -13.64
CA GLY A 53 -15.97 -24.66 -14.29
C GLY A 53 -15.94 -24.56 -15.82
N ASN A 54 -16.69 -23.63 -16.37
CA ASN A 54 -16.90 -23.49 -17.81
C ASN A 54 -15.70 -22.85 -18.53
N PHE A 55 -14.98 -21.93 -17.87
CA PHE A 55 -13.82 -21.27 -18.43
C PHE A 55 -12.63 -22.24 -18.56
N VAL A 56 -12.43 -23.11 -17.57
CA VAL A 56 -11.38 -24.14 -17.62
C VAL A 56 -11.77 -25.25 -18.59
N TYR A 57 -12.98 -25.79 -18.47
CA TYR A 57 -13.46 -26.92 -19.27
C TYR A 57 -14.74 -26.58 -20.02
N LEU A 58 -14.68 -26.57 -21.36
CA LEU A 58 -15.88 -26.38 -22.20
C LEU A 58 -16.77 -27.65 -22.29
N GLY A 59 -16.55 -28.63 -21.41
CA GLY A 59 -17.29 -29.88 -21.35
C GLY A 59 -16.40 -31.11 -21.13
N PRO A 60 -17.00 -32.31 -20.98
CA PRO A 60 -16.28 -33.54 -20.60
C PRO A 60 -15.18 -33.94 -21.59
N LEU A 61 -15.40 -33.76 -22.89
CA LEU A 61 -14.41 -34.09 -23.92
C LEU A 61 -13.17 -33.19 -23.85
N ASP A 62 -13.32 -31.90 -23.55
CA ASP A 62 -12.20 -30.97 -23.37
C ASP A 62 -11.40 -31.35 -22.10
N ALA A 63 -12.10 -31.77 -21.04
CA ALA A 63 -11.46 -32.27 -19.81
C ALA A 63 -10.64 -33.54 -20.07
N THR A 64 -11.18 -34.53 -20.79
CA THR A 64 -10.44 -35.74 -21.16
C THR A 64 -9.23 -35.43 -22.05
N LYS A 65 -9.39 -34.56 -23.05
CA LYS A 65 -8.29 -34.13 -23.92
C LYS A 65 -7.18 -33.43 -23.13
N ASN A 66 -7.53 -32.56 -22.20
CA ASN A 66 -6.57 -31.89 -21.32
C ASN A 66 -5.79 -32.87 -20.45
N ALA A 67 -6.47 -33.87 -19.87
CA ALA A 67 -5.81 -34.90 -19.06
C ALA A 67 -4.76 -35.70 -19.87
N LEU A 68 -5.03 -35.99 -21.14
CA LEU A 68 -4.11 -36.69 -22.03
C LEU A 68 -2.93 -35.82 -22.51
N CYS A 69 -3.10 -34.49 -22.54
CA CYS A 69 -2.07 -33.55 -23.00
C CYS A 69 -1.29 -32.88 -21.85
N GLY A 70 -1.23 -33.52 -20.67
CA GLY A 70 -0.44 -33.03 -19.53
C GLY A 70 -1.04 -31.85 -18.76
N GLY A 71 -2.28 -31.46 -19.05
CA GLY A 71 -3.06 -30.53 -18.22
C GLY A 71 -2.62 -29.06 -18.23
N ILE A 72 -1.54 -28.69 -18.93
CA ILE A 72 -0.98 -27.32 -18.92
C ILE A 72 -2.04 -26.28 -19.32
N LYS A 73 -2.78 -26.52 -20.41
CA LYS A 73 -3.89 -25.66 -20.84
C LYS A 73 -4.90 -25.41 -19.72
N ALA A 74 -5.35 -26.48 -19.05
CA ALA A 74 -6.34 -26.39 -17.98
C ALA A 74 -5.77 -25.63 -16.77
N ARG A 75 -4.50 -25.85 -16.43
CA ARG A 75 -3.80 -25.12 -15.37
C ARG A 75 -3.75 -23.62 -15.66
N LEU A 76 -3.29 -23.21 -16.84
CA LEU A 76 -3.19 -21.79 -17.20
C LEU A 76 -4.57 -21.11 -17.23
N LEU A 77 -5.60 -21.79 -17.71
CA LEU A 77 -6.99 -21.28 -17.65
C LEU A 77 -7.50 -21.16 -16.22
N SER A 78 -7.17 -22.13 -15.36
CA SER A 78 -7.55 -22.07 -13.95
C SER A 78 -6.88 -20.89 -13.26
N CYS A 79 -5.58 -20.70 -13.48
CA CYS A 79 -4.84 -19.55 -12.95
C CYS A 79 -5.46 -18.23 -13.44
N ALA A 80 -5.71 -18.11 -14.75
CA ALA A 80 -6.35 -16.95 -15.36
C ALA A 80 -7.75 -16.66 -14.79
N GLY A 81 -8.58 -17.69 -14.64
CA GLY A 81 -9.92 -17.55 -14.08
C GLY A 81 -9.91 -17.10 -12.62
N LEU A 82 -9.06 -17.73 -11.79
CA LEU A 82 -8.92 -17.36 -10.37
C LEU A 82 -8.37 -15.95 -10.20
N CYS A 83 -7.35 -15.59 -10.97
CA CYS A 83 -6.82 -14.24 -11.02
C CYS A 83 -7.91 -13.22 -11.37
N HIS A 84 -8.65 -13.45 -12.46
CA HIS A 84 -9.66 -12.52 -12.91
C HIS A 84 -10.78 -12.33 -11.88
N ILE A 85 -11.26 -13.41 -11.24
CA ILE A 85 -12.20 -13.31 -10.11
C ILE A 85 -11.57 -12.48 -8.98
N GLY A 86 -10.34 -12.81 -8.58
CA GLY A 86 -9.62 -12.12 -7.50
C GLY A 86 -9.29 -10.65 -7.76
N SER A 87 -9.44 -10.19 -9.01
CA SER A 87 -9.28 -8.78 -9.39
C SER A 87 -10.48 -7.89 -9.06
N SER A 88 -11.63 -8.48 -8.70
CA SER A 88 -12.86 -7.78 -8.33
C SER A 88 -13.17 -7.91 -6.84
N GLY A 89 -13.77 -6.90 -6.22
CA GLY A 89 -14.15 -6.93 -4.80
C GLY A 89 -15.05 -8.12 -4.45
N PRO A 90 -16.21 -8.30 -5.10
CA PRO A 90 -17.09 -9.46 -4.90
C PRO A 90 -16.41 -10.81 -5.14
N GLY A 91 -15.55 -10.91 -6.17
CA GLY A 91 -14.83 -12.13 -6.47
C GLY A 91 -13.80 -12.48 -5.41
N ARG A 92 -13.10 -11.49 -4.83
CA ARG A 92 -12.22 -11.70 -3.67
C ARG A 92 -12.98 -12.24 -2.48
N ASP A 93 -14.17 -11.69 -2.19
CA ASP A 93 -14.97 -12.17 -1.07
C ASP A 93 -15.44 -13.61 -1.27
N TYR A 94 -15.81 -13.97 -2.51
CA TYR A 94 -16.09 -15.35 -2.88
C TYR A 94 -14.87 -16.26 -2.67
N LEU A 95 -13.71 -15.89 -3.20
CA LEU A 95 -12.48 -16.68 -3.04
C LEU A 95 -12.06 -16.80 -1.57
N GLN A 96 -12.29 -15.77 -0.75
CA GLN A 96 -12.03 -15.84 0.68
C GLN A 96 -12.95 -16.86 1.37
N ARG A 97 -14.26 -16.84 1.06
CA ARG A 97 -15.22 -17.82 1.59
C ARG A 97 -14.90 -19.25 1.17
N ASP A 98 -14.43 -19.41 -0.07
CA ASP A 98 -14.08 -20.71 -0.65
C ASP A 98 -12.66 -21.19 -0.27
N GLY A 99 -11.92 -20.40 0.53
CA GLY A 99 -10.56 -20.74 0.97
C GLY A 99 -9.52 -20.73 -0.17
N LYS A 100 -9.77 -19.95 -1.22
CA LYS A 100 -8.95 -19.89 -2.44
C LYS A 100 -8.28 -18.56 -2.72
N LEU A 101 -8.48 -17.54 -1.87
CA LEU A 101 -7.95 -16.19 -2.14
C LEU A 101 -6.41 -16.16 -2.27
N GLU A 102 -5.70 -16.95 -1.45
CA GLU A 102 -4.23 -17.05 -1.54
C GLU A 102 -3.75 -17.60 -2.88
N PHE A 103 -4.54 -18.46 -3.54
CA PHE A 103 -4.15 -19.03 -4.83
C PHE A 103 -4.15 -17.97 -5.94
N ALA A 104 -5.02 -16.96 -5.87
CA ALA A 104 -5.05 -15.90 -6.87
C ALA A 104 -3.71 -15.13 -6.95
N GLY A 105 -3.05 -14.89 -5.80
CA GLY A 105 -1.73 -14.25 -5.77
C GLY A 105 -0.60 -15.13 -6.34
N ARG A 106 -0.61 -16.43 -6.00
CA ARG A 106 0.35 -17.41 -6.54
C ARG A 106 0.15 -17.65 -8.03
N ASP A 107 -1.10 -17.73 -8.47
CA ASP A 107 -1.47 -17.93 -9.86
C ASP A 107 -1.12 -16.72 -10.72
N ALA A 108 -1.16 -15.51 -10.15
CA ALA A 108 -0.68 -14.31 -10.83
C ALA A 108 0.80 -14.42 -11.19
N LEU A 109 1.64 -14.91 -10.27
CA LEU A 109 3.06 -15.18 -10.54
C LEU A 109 3.24 -16.24 -11.63
N VAL A 110 2.44 -17.31 -11.62
CA VAL A 110 2.45 -18.34 -12.66
C VAL A 110 2.16 -17.74 -14.03
N LEU A 111 1.13 -16.90 -14.14
CA LEU A 111 0.79 -16.22 -15.40
C LEU A 111 1.89 -15.25 -15.84
N LEU A 112 2.45 -14.47 -14.92
CA LEU A 112 3.55 -13.54 -15.22
C LEU A 112 4.79 -14.22 -15.77
N ASN A 113 5.09 -15.43 -15.29
CA ASN A 113 6.20 -16.23 -15.77
C ASN A 113 5.95 -16.85 -17.16
N GLU A 114 4.69 -16.91 -17.59
CA GLU A 114 4.26 -17.47 -18.87
C GLU A 114 4.08 -16.41 -19.96
N LEU A 115 4.21 -15.12 -19.63
CA LEU A 115 4.09 -14.02 -20.58
C LEU A 115 5.39 -13.82 -21.38
N PRO A 116 5.31 -13.62 -22.71
CA PRO A 116 6.37 -12.99 -23.49
C PRO A 116 6.75 -11.62 -22.90
N LEU A 117 8.03 -11.27 -22.99
CA LEU A 117 8.58 -10.06 -22.36
C LEU A 117 7.90 -8.76 -22.84
N ASP A 118 7.58 -8.67 -24.14
CA ASP A 118 6.91 -7.52 -24.75
C ASP A 118 5.47 -7.34 -24.23
N ILE A 119 4.75 -8.45 -24.10
CA ILE A 119 3.40 -8.44 -23.53
C ILE A 119 3.45 -8.09 -22.05
N ARG A 120 4.37 -8.70 -21.29
CA ARG A 120 4.56 -8.40 -19.87
C ARG A 120 4.85 -6.92 -19.66
N GLN A 121 5.76 -6.34 -20.44
CA GLN A 121 6.05 -4.91 -20.37
C GLN A 121 4.81 -4.07 -20.67
N THR A 122 4.08 -4.39 -21.74
CA THR A 122 2.83 -3.70 -22.10
C THR A 122 1.80 -3.77 -20.98
N MET A 123 1.65 -4.92 -20.32
CA MET A 123 0.73 -5.08 -19.20
C MET A 123 1.15 -4.27 -17.97
N LEU A 124 2.45 -4.19 -17.67
CA LEU A 124 3.00 -3.38 -16.58
C LEU A 124 2.83 -1.88 -16.84
N ASP A 125 3.08 -1.43 -18.08
CA ASP A 125 2.92 -0.02 -18.48
C ASP A 125 1.45 0.44 -18.38
N ASN A 126 0.50 -0.49 -18.52
CA ASN A 126 -0.94 -0.24 -18.42
C ASN A 126 -1.56 -0.70 -17.09
N ALA A 127 -0.73 -0.97 -16.08
CA ALA A 127 -1.21 -1.35 -14.76
C ALA A 127 -2.09 -0.26 -14.14
N ARG A 128 -3.09 -0.68 -13.37
CA ARG A 128 -4.04 0.26 -12.73
C ARG A 128 -4.39 -0.17 -11.32
N LEU A 129 -4.96 0.77 -10.57
CA LEU A 129 -5.64 0.47 -9.31
C LEU A 129 -7.04 -0.07 -9.60
N GLY A 130 -7.26 -1.33 -9.23
CA GLY A 130 -8.57 -1.98 -9.29
C GLY A 130 -9.39 -1.79 -8.01
N ASP A 131 -10.39 -2.65 -7.83
CA ASP A 131 -11.20 -2.70 -6.62
C ASP A 131 -10.32 -2.86 -5.37
N ARG A 132 -10.72 -2.18 -4.28
CA ARG A 132 -9.98 -2.16 -3.01
C ARG A 132 -8.52 -1.70 -3.15
N TYR A 133 -8.21 -0.97 -4.24
CA TYR A 133 -6.89 -0.42 -4.55
C TYR A 133 -5.79 -1.46 -4.72
N GLN A 134 -6.15 -2.69 -5.10
CA GLN A 134 -5.14 -3.66 -5.52
C GLN A 134 -4.55 -3.24 -6.88
N ILE A 135 -3.28 -3.60 -7.11
CA ILE A 135 -2.65 -3.40 -8.41
C ILE A 135 -3.16 -4.50 -9.35
N VAL A 136 -3.70 -4.11 -10.49
CA VAL A 136 -4.26 -5.02 -11.49
C VAL A 136 -3.58 -4.79 -12.83
N LEU A 137 -3.13 -5.89 -13.44
CA LEU A 137 -2.72 -5.93 -14.84
C LEU A 137 -3.87 -6.46 -15.68
N GLN A 138 -3.98 -6.01 -16.93
CA GLN A 138 -4.97 -6.53 -17.87
C GLN A 138 -4.26 -7.07 -19.11
N PHE A 139 -4.69 -8.24 -19.60
CA PHE A 139 -4.19 -8.77 -20.86
C PHE A 139 -4.52 -7.81 -22.02
N PRO A 140 -3.61 -7.60 -22.97
CA PRO A 140 -3.93 -6.85 -24.18
C PRO A 140 -5.08 -7.52 -24.94
N ASP A 141 -6.01 -6.73 -25.46
CA ASP A 141 -7.15 -7.19 -26.29
C ASP A 141 -8.14 -8.15 -25.60
N ILE A 142 -7.95 -8.46 -24.31
CA ILE A 142 -8.84 -9.29 -23.51
C ILE A 142 -9.21 -8.55 -22.23
N GLU A 143 -10.48 -8.54 -21.87
CA GLU A 143 -10.95 -8.05 -20.57
C GLU A 143 -10.70 -9.06 -19.44
N LEU A 144 -9.49 -9.63 -19.42
CA LEU A 144 -9.01 -10.58 -18.42
C LEU A 144 -7.95 -9.88 -17.55
N ASN A 145 -8.10 -10.01 -16.24
CA ASN A 145 -7.36 -9.22 -15.27
C ASN A 145 -6.50 -10.13 -14.37
N ILE A 146 -5.32 -9.66 -13.99
CA ILE A 146 -4.40 -10.33 -13.07
C ILE A 146 -4.17 -9.41 -11.86
N PRO A 147 -4.61 -9.80 -10.66
CA PRO A 147 -4.32 -9.07 -9.43
C PRO A 147 -2.89 -9.39 -9.00
N MET A 148 -2.09 -8.36 -8.75
CA MET A 148 -0.72 -8.54 -8.28
C MET A 148 -0.72 -8.92 -6.80
N GLY A 149 -0.25 -10.14 -6.52
CA GLY A 149 -0.03 -10.63 -5.15
C GLY A 149 1.38 -10.38 -4.65
N SER A 150 1.63 -10.65 -3.37
CA SER A 150 2.97 -10.58 -2.74
C SER A 150 4.03 -11.38 -3.49
N GLU A 151 3.66 -12.57 -3.99
CA GLU A 151 4.53 -13.49 -4.71
C GLU A 151 5.05 -12.90 -6.02
N CYS A 152 4.30 -11.98 -6.64
CA CYS A 152 4.72 -11.28 -7.85
C CYS A 152 5.89 -10.31 -7.59
N PHE A 153 6.15 -9.96 -6.33
CA PHE A 153 7.24 -9.08 -5.90
C PHE A 153 8.28 -9.82 -5.04
N GLY A 154 8.16 -11.15 -4.92
CA GLY A 154 9.12 -12.01 -4.21
C GLY A 154 10.35 -12.35 -5.06
N ASP A 155 11.20 -13.25 -4.57
CA ASP A 155 12.40 -13.71 -5.29
C ASP A 155 12.15 -14.94 -6.18
N GLY A 156 10.87 -15.28 -6.38
CA GLY A 156 10.45 -16.42 -7.19
C GLY A 156 10.72 -16.21 -8.68
N GLN A 157 10.85 -17.31 -9.41
CA GLN A 157 10.98 -17.26 -10.86
C GLN A 157 9.74 -16.59 -11.49
N GLY A 158 9.99 -15.59 -12.35
CA GLY A 158 8.95 -14.80 -12.99
C GLY A 158 8.43 -13.64 -12.13
N ALA A 159 8.91 -13.47 -10.89
CA ALA A 159 8.60 -12.29 -10.10
C ALA A 159 9.19 -11.03 -10.76
N LEU A 160 8.69 -9.87 -10.36
CA LEU A 160 9.18 -8.60 -10.87
C LEU A 160 10.57 -8.31 -10.32
N THR A 161 11.46 -7.92 -11.23
CA THR A 161 12.76 -7.35 -10.86
C THR A 161 12.56 -6.02 -10.13
N MET A 162 13.59 -5.56 -9.41
CA MET A 162 13.58 -4.22 -8.81
C MET A 162 13.27 -3.14 -9.86
N ALA A 163 13.84 -3.23 -11.06
CA ALA A 163 13.61 -2.25 -12.13
C ALA A 163 12.14 -2.24 -12.58
N GLU A 164 11.53 -3.40 -12.79
CA GLU A 164 10.12 -3.52 -13.16
C GLU A 164 9.19 -3.02 -12.05
N ALA A 165 9.45 -3.38 -10.78
CA ALA A 165 8.64 -2.92 -9.65
C ALA A 165 8.71 -1.39 -9.49
N ARG A 166 9.90 -0.80 -9.69
CA ARG A 166 10.07 0.66 -9.68
C ARG A 166 9.33 1.32 -10.84
N ALA A 167 9.46 0.78 -12.05
CA ALA A 167 8.73 1.29 -13.21
C ALA A 167 7.21 1.21 -13.00
N LEU A 168 6.72 0.12 -12.40
CA LEU A 168 5.31 -0.06 -12.08
C LEU A 168 4.78 0.95 -11.05
N LEU A 169 5.51 1.18 -9.95
CA LEU A 169 5.02 2.04 -8.87
C LEU A 169 5.28 3.54 -9.11
N LEU A 170 6.41 3.87 -9.74
CA LEU A 170 6.91 5.24 -9.90
C LEU A 170 6.76 5.76 -11.33
N GLY A 171 6.53 4.87 -12.30
CA GLY A 171 6.25 5.24 -13.68
C GLY A 171 5.06 6.19 -13.73
N ARG A 172 5.23 7.28 -14.48
CA ARG A 172 4.24 8.33 -14.62
C ARG A 172 3.31 8.00 -15.80
N ASP A 173 2.01 8.10 -15.57
CA ASP A 173 1.02 7.95 -16.63
C ASP A 173 0.95 9.20 -17.53
N MET A 174 0.01 9.23 -18.48
CA MET A 174 -0.20 10.41 -19.35
C MET A 174 -0.57 11.70 -18.59
N ARG A 175 -0.91 11.61 -17.31
CA ARG A 175 -1.23 12.76 -16.44
C ARG A 175 -0.05 13.13 -15.55
N GLU A 176 1.11 12.52 -15.77
CA GLU A 176 2.33 12.68 -14.96
C GLU A 176 2.15 12.21 -13.51
N VAL A 177 1.23 11.28 -13.24
CA VAL A 177 0.95 10.76 -11.90
C VAL A 177 1.35 9.29 -11.79
N SER A 178 2.16 8.96 -10.78
CA SER A 178 2.57 7.58 -10.52
C SER A 178 1.47 6.76 -9.87
N LEU A 179 1.53 5.42 -10.03
CA LEU A 179 0.56 4.52 -9.42
C LEU A 179 0.53 4.64 -7.89
N LEU A 180 1.70 4.87 -7.27
CA LEU A 180 1.80 5.12 -5.84
C LEU A 180 1.11 6.43 -5.42
N VAL A 181 1.30 7.51 -6.18
CA VAL A 181 0.63 8.79 -5.89
C VAL A 181 -0.89 8.64 -6.01
N GLN A 182 -1.37 7.98 -7.06
CA GLN A 182 -2.81 7.68 -7.22
C GLN A 182 -3.33 6.86 -6.04
N PHE A 183 -2.56 5.88 -5.56
CA PHE A 183 -2.93 5.04 -4.44
C PHE A 183 -3.06 5.86 -3.16
N ALA A 184 -2.02 6.64 -2.82
CA ALA A 184 -2.00 7.50 -1.64
C ALA A 184 -3.18 8.50 -1.63
N GLN A 185 -3.44 9.14 -2.77
CA GLN A 185 -4.56 10.08 -2.91
C GLN A 185 -5.91 9.38 -2.71
N LYS A 186 -6.16 8.27 -3.40
CA LYS A 186 -7.45 7.57 -3.27
C LYS A 186 -7.68 7.05 -1.86
N MET A 187 -6.67 6.45 -1.24
CA MET A 187 -6.76 5.88 0.10
C MET A 187 -7.08 6.91 1.19
N THR A 188 -6.67 8.17 1.02
CA THR A 188 -7.00 9.25 1.97
C THR A 188 -8.39 9.82 1.75
N GLN A 189 -8.93 9.76 0.53
CA GLN A 189 -10.23 10.34 0.17
C GLN A 189 -11.41 9.43 0.49
N THR A 190 -11.17 8.13 0.67
CA THR A 190 -12.24 7.14 0.76
C THR A 190 -12.15 6.34 2.05
N ASP A 191 -13.29 6.19 2.72
CA ASP A 191 -13.46 5.20 3.77
C ASP A 191 -13.72 3.83 3.15
N VAL A 192 -12.71 3.26 2.47
CA VAL A 192 -12.84 1.89 1.94
C VAL A 192 -12.79 0.92 3.11
N ALA A 193 -14.00 0.49 3.49
CA ALA A 193 -14.28 -0.42 4.59
C ALA A 193 -13.64 -1.82 4.43
N CYS A 194 -13.31 -2.23 3.20
CA CYS A 194 -12.77 -3.56 2.91
C CYS A 194 -11.39 -3.46 2.25
N PHE A 195 -10.35 -3.26 3.05
CA PHE A 195 -8.96 -3.43 2.62
C PHE A 195 -8.44 -4.70 3.30
N ASP A 196 -8.32 -5.80 2.56
CA ASP A 196 -7.92 -7.09 3.12
C ASP A 196 -6.39 -7.22 3.24
N ILE A 197 -5.95 -8.14 4.12
CA ILE A 197 -4.54 -8.34 4.47
C ILE A 197 -3.68 -8.76 3.28
N HIS A 198 -4.24 -9.42 2.26
CA HIS A 198 -3.47 -9.83 1.08
C HIS A 198 -3.11 -8.62 0.20
N ILE A 199 -4.01 -7.64 0.08
CA ILE A 199 -3.70 -6.39 -0.63
C ILE A 199 -2.62 -5.60 0.10
N LEU A 200 -2.70 -5.53 1.43
CA LEU A 200 -1.64 -4.95 2.26
C LEU A 200 -0.29 -5.59 1.97
N HIS A 201 -0.21 -6.92 2.06
CA HIS A 201 1.05 -7.64 1.82
C HIS A 201 1.56 -7.44 0.40
N ALA A 202 0.69 -7.43 -0.62
CA ALA A 202 1.11 -7.16 -1.99
C ALA A 202 1.76 -5.77 -2.13
N TRP A 203 1.16 -4.72 -1.55
CA TRP A 203 1.74 -3.38 -1.57
C TRP A 203 3.07 -3.29 -0.82
N LEU A 204 3.15 -3.89 0.37
CA LEU A 204 4.39 -3.89 1.14
C LEU A 204 5.50 -4.65 0.40
N SER A 205 5.21 -5.82 -0.17
CA SER A 205 6.17 -6.56 -1.00
C SER A 205 6.60 -5.76 -2.24
N ALA A 206 5.70 -5.00 -2.86
CA ALA A 206 6.05 -4.13 -3.98
C ALA A 206 7.00 -2.98 -3.55
N ILE A 207 6.72 -2.36 -2.41
CA ILE A 207 7.57 -1.31 -1.81
C ILE A 207 8.95 -1.89 -1.45
N ASP A 208 8.98 -3.04 -0.80
CA ASP A 208 10.21 -3.74 -0.41
C ASP A 208 11.06 -4.09 -1.62
N ARG A 209 10.44 -4.60 -2.69
CA ARG A 209 11.12 -4.88 -3.96
C ARG A 209 11.73 -3.63 -4.58
N CYS A 210 11.13 -2.45 -4.38
CA CYS A 210 11.67 -1.19 -4.89
C CYS A 210 12.87 -0.65 -4.11
N VAL A 211 13.00 -1.00 -2.83
CA VAL A 211 14.13 -0.61 -1.98
C VAL A 211 15.23 -1.67 -1.92
N ASP A 212 14.90 -2.94 -2.22
CA ASP A 212 15.85 -4.06 -2.29
C ASP A 212 16.69 -4.20 -1.01
N GLY A 213 16.01 -4.25 0.14
CA GLY A 213 16.61 -4.34 1.47
C GLY A 213 17.21 -3.03 2.00
N LYS A 214 17.22 -1.95 1.23
CA LYS A 214 17.71 -0.64 1.68
C LYS A 214 16.64 0.13 2.47
N ALA A 215 17.07 1.21 3.13
CA ALA A 215 16.17 2.09 3.85
C ALA A 215 15.12 2.74 2.93
N ALA A 216 13.93 3.04 3.46
CA ALA A 216 12.84 3.66 2.69
C ALA A 216 13.23 4.97 1.99
N GLY A 217 14.24 5.69 2.48
CA GLY A 217 14.79 6.88 1.83
C GLY A 217 15.48 6.64 0.48
N SER A 218 15.76 5.38 0.09
CA SER A 218 16.25 5.03 -1.25
C SER A 218 15.12 4.68 -2.23
N PHE A 219 13.86 4.77 -1.80
CA PHE A 219 12.72 4.43 -2.63
C PHE A 219 12.61 5.33 -3.87
N SER A 220 12.73 6.64 -3.71
CA SER A 220 12.81 7.60 -4.82
C SER A 220 13.71 8.78 -4.43
N ASN A 221 14.24 9.48 -5.44
CA ASN A 221 14.89 10.77 -5.24
C ASN A 221 13.88 11.93 -5.32
N GLU A 222 12.70 11.67 -5.87
CA GLU A 222 11.65 12.66 -6.02
C GLU A 222 10.89 12.85 -4.71
N ARG A 223 10.78 14.10 -4.28
CA ARG A 223 10.10 14.47 -3.03
C ARG A 223 8.64 14.00 -3.01
N GLU A 224 7.93 14.13 -4.14
CA GLU A 224 6.53 13.76 -4.25
C GLU A 224 6.31 12.26 -4.05
N ASP A 225 7.18 11.41 -4.62
CA ASP A 225 7.08 9.96 -4.46
C ASP A 225 7.32 9.52 -3.02
N LEU A 226 8.29 10.15 -2.35
CA LEU A 226 8.58 9.88 -0.93
C LEU A 226 7.43 10.35 -0.04
N LEU A 227 6.78 11.46 -0.37
CA LEU A 227 5.59 11.92 0.32
C LEU A 227 4.45 10.91 0.14
N ALA A 228 4.15 10.51 -1.10
CA ALA A 228 3.12 9.52 -1.39
C ALA A 228 3.40 8.17 -0.70
N LEU A 229 4.65 7.74 -0.64
CA LEU A 229 5.07 6.55 0.12
C LEU A 229 4.74 6.71 1.61
N GLY A 230 5.11 7.85 2.21
CA GLY A 230 4.80 8.14 3.61
C GLY A 230 3.30 8.10 3.90
N VAL A 231 2.47 8.64 3.01
CA VAL A 231 1.00 8.63 3.12
C VAL A 231 0.42 7.22 3.00
N ALA A 232 0.90 6.45 2.02
CA ALA A 232 0.50 5.06 1.83
C ALA A 232 0.80 4.22 3.08
N LEU A 233 2.03 4.31 3.59
CA LEU A 233 2.47 3.62 4.80
C LEU A 233 1.68 4.08 6.04
N GLN A 234 1.36 5.37 6.16
CA GLN A 234 0.52 5.86 7.25
C GLN A 234 -0.88 5.25 7.21
N THR A 235 -1.45 5.13 6.02
CA THR A 235 -2.78 4.54 5.88
C THR A 235 -2.76 3.05 6.23
N PHE A 236 -1.68 2.34 5.88
CA PHE A 236 -1.45 0.95 6.29
C PHE A 236 -1.33 0.80 7.81
N ALA A 237 -0.52 1.65 8.46
CA ALA A 237 -0.39 1.66 9.91
C ALA A 237 -1.74 1.90 10.60
N ASN A 238 -2.50 2.89 10.12
CA ASN A 238 -3.84 3.19 10.62
C ASN A 238 -4.80 1.99 10.53
N LYS A 239 -4.78 1.26 9.40
CA LYS A 239 -5.62 0.07 9.21
C LYS A 239 -5.20 -1.10 10.09
N LEU A 240 -3.89 -1.36 10.21
CA LEU A 240 -3.35 -2.42 11.07
C LEU A 240 -3.60 -2.17 12.55
N ALA A 241 -3.44 -0.92 13.01
CA ALA A 241 -3.65 -0.59 14.42
C ALA A 241 -5.11 -0.77 14.88
N GLY A 242 -6.08 -0.65 13.97
CA GLY A 242 -7.49 -0.94 14.27
C GLY A 242 -7.90 -2.40 14.07
N GLY A 243 -7.00 -3.26 13.58
CA GLY A 243 -7.27 -4.67 13.32
C GLY A 243 -7.07 -5.55 14.56
N THR A 244 -7.87 -6.61 14.68
CA THR A 244 -7.74 -7.63 15.73
C THR A 244 -7.57 -9.03 15.12
N PRO A 245 -6.53 -9.81 15.48
CA PRO A 245 -5.40 -9.45 16.32
C PRO A 245 -4.45 -8.43 15.65
N ARG A 246 -3.84 -7.56 16.45
CA ARG A 246 -2.88 -6.55 15.99
C ARG A 246 -1.51 -7.19 15.75
N ASP A 247 -0.95 -7.00 14.56
CA ASP A 247 0.41 -7.44 14.23
C ASP A 247 1.41 -6.32 14.53
N ASP A 248 1.93 -6.30 15.76
CA ASP A 248 2.83 -5.26 16.26
C ASP A 248 4.18 -5.26 15.54
N VAL A 249 4.64 -6.42 15.07
CA VAL A 249 5.91 -6.54 14.33
C VAL A 249 5.78 -5.83 12.98
N LEU A 250 4.71 -6.14 12.24
CA LEU A 250 4.43 -5.51 10.97
C LEU A 250 4.14 -4.00 11.12
N LEU A 251 3.35 -3.63 12.13
CA LEU A 251 3.04 -2.23 12.43
C LEU A 251 4.31 -1.43 12.73
N LYS A 252 5.19 -1.96 13.59
CA LYS A 252 6.48 -1.34 13.91
C LYS A 252 7.28 -1.08 12.64
N ARG A 253 7.44 -2.10 11.79
CA ARG A 253 8.16 -1.98 10.52
C ARG A 253 7.61 -0.88 9.62
N ILE A 254 6.29 -0.82 9.43
CA ILE A 254 5.63 0.19 8.59
C ILE A 254 5.87 1.60 9.14
N LEU A 255 5.81 1.78 10.46
CA LEU A 255 6.05 3.08 11.09
C LEU A 255 7.50 3.56 10.89
N TYR A 256 8.49 2.67 10.99
CA TYR A 256 9.88 3.00 10.69
C TYR A 256 10.10 3.38 9.21
N GLN A 257 9.50 2.63 8.28
CA GLN A 257 9.55 2.97 6.85
C GLN A 257 8.88 4.31 6.57
N ARG A 258 7.71 4.57 7.21
CA ARG A 258 6.98 5.85 7.11
C ARG A 258 7.87 7.01 7.56
N ARG A 259 8.51 6.89 8.71
CA ARG A 259 9.44 7.89 9.24
C ARG A 259 10.55 8.20 8.23
N GLY A 260 11.20 7.15 7.70
CA GLY A 260 12.25 7.29 6.69
C GLY A 260 11.79 8.02 5.43
N ALA A 261 10.58 7.72 4.95
CA ALA A 261 9.97 8.37 3.79
C ALA A 261 9.73 9.87 4.04
N PHE A 262 9.06 10.25 5.14
CA PHE A 262 8.78 11.66 5.44
C PHE A 262 10.03 12.48 5.78
N SER A 263 11.00 11.87 6.46
CA SER A 263 12.30 12.49 6.73
C SER A 263 13.01 12.84 5.41
N LYS A 264 13.11 11.88 4.48
CA LYS A 264 13.74 12.10 3.18
C LYS A 264 12.95 13.08 2.29
N ALA A 265 11.62 13.10 2.41
CA ALA A 265 10.77 14.06 1.73
C ALA A 265 10.89 15.50 2.28
N GLY A 266 11.56 15.71 3.41
CA GLY A 266 11.69 17.03 4.05
C GLY A 266 10.37 17.53 4.66
N HIS A 267 9.57 16.63 5.22
CA HIS A 267 8.32 16.96 5.92
C HIS A 267 8.46 16.72 7.43
N PRO A 268 9.05 17.68 8.17
CA PRO A 268 9.38 17.49 9.59
C PRO A 268 8.14 17.25 10.46
N GLY A 269 6.99 17.89 10.15
CA GLY A 269 5.75 17.64 10.90
C GLY A 269 5.28 16.19 10.84
N GLU A 270 5.28 15.60 9.64
CA GLU A 270 4.90 14.20 9.42
C GLU A 270 5.95 13.22 9.96
N CYS A 271 7.22 13.59 9.89
CA CYS A 271 8.31 12.85 10.53
C CYS A 271 8.13 12.81 12.05
N GLY A 272 7.78 13.95 12.67
CA GLY A 272 7.48 14.06 14.09
C GLY A 272 6.29 13.19 14.51
N LEU A 273 5.21 13.18 13.72
CA LEU A 273 4.07 12.28 13.94
C LEU A 273 4.48 10.81 13.86
N ALA A 274 5.33 10.44 12.90
CA ALA A 274 5.82 9.06 12.79
C ALA A 274 6.66 8.65 14.02
N HIS A 275 7.54 9.52 14.51
CA HIS A 275 8.26 9.29 15.78
C HIS A 275 7.32 9.13 16.97
N ASN A 276 6.28 9.97 17.07
CA ASN A 276 5.29 9.90 18.14
C ASN A 276 4.54 8.56 18.13
N ASP A 277 4.11 8.10 16.94
CA ASP A 277 3.42 6.82 16.77
C ASP A 277 4.32 5.62 17.15
N ILE A 278 5.62 5.66 16.79
CA ILE A 278 6.62 4.66 17.21
C ILE A 278 6.79 4.68 18.73
N ALA A 279 6.91 5.86 19.34
CA ALA A 279 7.05 6.02 20.79
C ALA A 279 5.85 5.42 21.53
N MET A 280 4.64 5.67 21.04
CA MET A 280 3.42 5.10 21.59
C MET A 280 3.40 3.57 21.48
N LEU A 281 3.79 3.01 20.33
CA LEU A 281 3.87 1.55 20.17
C LEU A 281 4.88 0.93 21.16
N LEU A 282 6.07 1.54 21.31
CA LEU A 282 7.10 1.11 22.25
C LEU A 282 6.64 1.22 23.71
N LEU A 283 5.86 2.24 24.05
CA LEU A 283 5.29 2.36 25.38
C LEU A 283 4.31 1.23 25.69
N HIS A 284 3.52 0.80 24.70
CA HIS A 284 2.61 -0.35 24.81
C HIS A 284 3.36 -1.68 24.91
N SER A 285 4.51 -1.84 24.24
CA SER A 285 5.37 -3.03 24.39
C SER A 285 6.16 -3.05 25.71
N GLY A 286 6.21 -1.93 26.44
CA GLY A 286 6.92 -1.79 27.72
C GLY A 286 8.33 -1.19 27.60
N ASP A 287 8.77 -0.84 26.39
CA ASP A 287 10.10 -0.31 26.08
C ASP A 287 10.21 1.21 26.37
N ARG A 288 10.06 1.59 27.64
CA ARG A 288 9.95 3.00 28.08
C ARG A 288 11.14 3.87 27.68
N ASP A 289 12.36 3.36 27.76
CA ASP A 289 13.56 4.14 27.45
C ASP A 289 13.69 4.41 25.94
N LEU A 290 13.27 3.46 25.10
CA LEU A 290 13.18 3.68 23.66
C LEU A 290 12.04 4.64 23.33
N ALA A 291 10.88 4.52 23.98
CA ALA A 291 9.77 5.45 23.82
C ALA A 291 10.17 6.89 24.14
N LYS A 292 10.89 7.14 25.25
CA LYS A 292 11.39 8.49 25.60
C LYS A 292 12.33 9.08 24.53
N ARG A 293 13.20 8.26 23.94
CA ARG A 293 14.09 8.69 22.85
C ARG A 293 13.31 9.07 21.59
N GLU A 294 12.30 8.28 21.24
CA GLU A 294 11.43 8.55 20.09
C GLU A 294 10.56 9.79 20.33
N PHE A 295 10.01 10.00 21.54
CA PHE A 295 9.32 11.24 21.90
C PHE A 295 10.24 12.47 21.83
N THR A 296 11.50 12.35 22.28
CA THR A 296 12.49 13.45 22.15
C THR A 296 12.74 13.78 20.69
N SER A 297 12.87 12.75 19.84
CA SER A 297 13.04 12.93 18.39
C SER A 297 11.81 13.57 17.73
N ALA A 298 10.60 13.15 18.12
CA ALA A 298 9.36 13.78 17.69
C ALA A 298 9.33 15.28 18.04
N GLY A 299 9.71 15.63 19.27
CA GLY A 299 9.78 17.02 19.73
C GLY A 299 10.72 17.88 18.87
N HIS A 300 11.89 17.36 18.50
CA HIS A 300 12.82 18.05 17.61
C HIS A 300 12.28 18.24 16.20
N GLU A 301 11.60 17.24 15.63
CA GLU A 301 10.99 17.35 14.31
C GLU A 301 9.83 18.35 14.30
N PHE A 302 8.99 18.37 15.34
CA PHE A 302 7.94 19.37 15.49
C PHE A 302 8.48 20.80 15.66
N ASP A 303 9.58 20.99 16.41
CA ASP A 303 10.24 22.30 16.55
C ASP A 303 10.82 22.81 15.20
N LYS A 304 11.35 21.90 14.37
CA LYS A 304 11.75 22.22 12.99
C LYS A 304 10.55 22.64 12.15
N ALA A 305 9.43 21.91 12.23
CA ALA A 305 8.19 22.24 11.51
C ALA A 305 7.63 23.60 11.95
N MET A 306 7.56 23.86 13.25
CA MET A 306 7.17 25.16 13.82
C MET A 306 8.02 26.29 13.24
N SER A 307 9.35 26.12 13.23
CA SER A 307 10.28 27.12 12.69
C SER A 307 10.05 27.41 11.21
N TYR A 308 9.76 26.38 10.41
CA TYR A 308 9.41 26.52 8.99
C TYR A 308 8.12 27.34 8.78
N PHE A 309 7.06 27.06 9.55
CA PHE A 309 5.80 27.81 9.44
C PHE A 309 5.93 29.26 9.95
N LEU A 310 6.70 29.49 11.01
CA LEU A 310 7.03 30.85 11.47
C LEU A 310 7.76 31.64 10.39
N ALA A 311 8.75 31.04 9.72
CA ALA A 311 9.46 31.68 8.61
C ALA A 311 8.54 32.05 7.43
N SER A 312 7.42 31.34 7.30
CA SER A 312 6.39 31.58 6.27
C SER A 312 5.23 32.46 6.76
N ASN A 313 5.33 33.06 7.96
CA ASN A 313 4.29 33.86 8.61
C ASN A 313 2.95 33.12 8.83
N MET A 314 3.00 31.80 8.97
CA MET A 314 1.85 30.92 9.23
C MET A 314 1.76 30.62 10.73
N ILE A 315 1.42 31.65 11.52
CA ILE A 315 1.46 31.59 13.00
C ILE A 315 0.54 30.51 13.57
N SER A 316 -0.64 30.28 12.96
CA SER A 316 -1.58 29.25 13.43
C SER A 316 -0.99 27.84 13.31
N ASP A 317 -0.46 27.47 12.14
CA ASP A 317 0.13 26.15 11.93
C ASP A 317 1.41 25.99 12.79
N ALA A 318 2.21 27.05 12.93
CA ALA A 318 3.35 27.04 13.84
C ALA A 318 2.95 26.78 15.30
N LYS A 319 1.83 27.36 15.75
CA LYS A 319 1.29 27.15 17.10
C LYS A 319 0.90 25.69 17.32
N ASP A 320 0.27 25.06 16.34
CA ASP A 320 -0.10 23.63 16.42
C ASP A 320 1.15 22.76 16.57
N PHE A 321 2.18 23.00 15.76
CA PHE A 321 3.45 22.26 15.85
C PHE A 321 4.22 22.53 17.15
N ARG A 322 4.16 23.75 17.68
CA ARG A 322 4.66 24.03 19.03
C ARG A 322 3.97 23.16 20.07
N ASP A 323 2.64 23.07 20.03
CA ASP A 323 1.86 22.29 21.01
C ASP A 323 2.18 20.78 20.90
N HIS A 324 2.44 20.28 19.69
CA HIS A 324 2.95 18.93 19.49
C HIS A 324 4.37 18.74 20.04
N ALA A 325 5.29 19.69 19.79
CA ALA A 325 6.66 19.63 20.31
C ALA A 325 6.71 19.63 21.84
N VAL A 326 5.95 20.52 22.48
CA VAL A 326 5.86 20.61 23.95
C VAL A 326 5.34 19.30 24.54
N ARG A 327 4.26 18.74 24.00
CA ARG A 327 3.71 17.46 24.45
C ARG A 327 4.72 16.32 24.29
N ALA A 328 5.41 16.25 23.16
CA ALA A 328 6.41 15.22 22.91
C ALA A 328 7.58 15.30 23.92
N PHE A 329 8.12 16.51 24.18
CA PHE A 329 9.17 16.67 25.18
C PHE A 329 8.69 16.37 26.61
N GLN A 330 7.45 16.71 26.96
CA GLN A 330 6.86 16.33 28.24
C GLN A 330 6.71 14.81 28.39
N SER A 331 6.25 14.12 27.35
CA SER A 331 6.18 12.65 27.31
C SER A 331 7.56 11.98 27.40
N ALA A 332 8.61 12.68 26.96
CA ALA A 332 10.00 12.28 27.15
C ALA A 332 10.57 12.65 28.54
N GLU A 333 9.79 13.29 29.42
CA GLU A 333 10.21 13.86 30.72
C GLU A 333 11.29 14.95 30.60
N ASN A 334 11.35 15.65 29.47
CA ASN A 334 12.31 16.71 29.19
C ASN A 334 11.66 18.11 29.23
N ASN A 335 11.34 18.56 30.45
CA ASN A 335 10.66 19.85 30.66
C ASN A 335 11.48 21.07 30.22
N ASP A 336 12.81 20.98 30.23
CA ASP A 336 13.69 22.07 29.81
C ASP A 336 13.57 22.32 28.30
N LEU A 337 13.56 21.25 27.49
CA LEU A 337 13.32 21.38 26.05
C LEU A 337 11.89 21.86 25.74
N ALA A 338 10.89 21.38 26.48
CA ALA A 338 9.50 21.84 26.33
C ALA A 338 9.39 23.36 26.55
N ASN A 339 9.95 23.87 27.64
CA ASN A 339 10.00 25.31 27.93
C ASN A 339 10.78 26.09 26.87
N SER A 340 11.88 25.52 26.38
CA SER A 340 12.73 26.14 25.36
C SER A 340 11.98 26.37 24.04
N VAL A 341 11.16 25.42 23.61
CA VAL A 341 10.31 25.56 22.41
C VAL A 341 9.30 26.68 22.59
N ASP A 342 8.61 26.73 23.73
CA ASP A 342 7.58 27.72 23.98
C ASP A 342 8.15 29.15 24.00
N VAL A 343 9.32 29.34 24.63
CA VAL A 343 10.05 30.62 24.60
C VAL A 343 10.47 31.02 23.18
N ARG A 344 10.95 30.07 22.36
CA ARG A 344 11.32 30.34 20.96
C ARG A 344 10.13 30.78 20.12
N PHE A 345 8.98 30.14 20.29
CA PHE A 345 7.75 30.49 19.59
C PHE A 345 7.35 31.93 19.90
N HIS A 346 7.17 32.29 21.17
CA HIS A 346 6.74 33.63 21.58
C HIS A 346 7.72 34.70 21.14
N LYS A 347 9.03 34.47 21.30
CA LYS A 347 10.08 35.40 20.83
C LYS A 347 9.99 35.65 19.32
N SER A 348 9.65 34.63 18.53
CA SER A 348 9.55 34.75 17.08
C SER A 348 8.29 35.49 16.66
N VAL A 349 7.16 35.22 17.33
CA VAL A 349 5.89 35.92 17.08
C VAL A 349 5.99 37.40 17.44
N ASP A 350 6.56 37.73 18.61
CA ASP A 350 6.75 39.11 19.06
C ASP A 350 7.67 39.91 18.12
N ALA A 351 8.69 39.25 17.54
CA ALA A 351 9.57 39.84 16.54
C ALA A 351 8.90 40.06 15.17
N GLN A 352 7.79 39.35 14.89
CA GLN A 352 7.05 39.45 13.63
C GLN A 352 5.93 40.47 13.65
N THR A 353 5.44 40.88 14.83
CA THR A 353 4.51 42.02 14.96
C THR A 353 5.21 43.32 14.56
N PRO A 354 4.93 43.90 13.37
CA PRO A 354 5.50 45.17 12.98
C PRO A 354 4.67 46.30 13.60
N ASP A 355 5.34 47.37 14.02
CA ASP A 355 4.72 48.66 14.30
C ASP A 355 3.87 49.08 13.08
N GLU A 356 2.63 49.51 13.31
CA GLU A 356 1.61 49.74 12.29
C GLU A 356 2.12 50.69 11.18
N THR A 357 2.47 50.18 9.99
CA THR A 357 2.35 50.85 8.67
C THR A 357 3.12 50.09 7.57
N MET A 358 2.45 49.21 6.83
CA MET A 358 2.51 49.13 5.35
C MET A 358 1.70 47.94 4.79
N PRO A 359 1.15 48.06 3.58
CA PRO A 359 0.30 47.04 2.98
C PRO A 359 1.14 45.91 2.38
N PHE A 360 0.89 44.67 2.80
CA PHE A 360 1.56 43.49 2.28
C PHE A 360 0.84 42.90 1.07
N GLU A 361 1.59 42.73 -0.02
CA GLU A 361 1.21 41.88 -1.15
C GLU A 361 1.28 40.39 -0.75
N SER A 362 0.28 39.64 -1.21
CA SER A 362 0.07 38.22 -0.91
C SER A 362 1.14 37.34 -1.56
N ALA A 363 1.92 36.65 -0.74
CA ALA A 363 2.80 35.56 -1.18
C ALA A 363 1.98 34.32 -1.59
N SER A 364 2.46 33.63 -2.62
CA SER A 364 1.79 32.58 -3.38
C SER A 364 1.49 31.28 -2.62
N ASN A 365 0.26 30.79 -2.78
CA ASN A 365 -0.28 29.47 -2.37
C ASN A 365 0.40 28.29 -3.09
N ILE A 366 1.59 27.84 -2.66
CA ILE A 366 2.25 26.64 -3.24
C ILE A 366 2.12 25.39 -2.33
N GLY A 367 1.57 25.48 -1.12
CA GLY A 367 1.43 24.35 -0.19
C GLY A 367 0.10 23.56 -0.22
N THR A 368 -0.88 23.92 -1.05
CA THR A 368 -2.28 23.79 -0.62
C THR A 368 -2.99 22.44 -0.82
N GLU A 369 -2.48 21.49 -1.60
CA GLU A 369 -3.24 20.26 -1.88
C GLU A 369 -2.82 19.08 -1.01
N TRP A 370 -1.52 18.79 -0.95
CA TRP A 370 -0.99 17.75 -0.06
C TRP A 370 -1.18 18.10 1.42
N GLU A 371 -0.93 19.34 1.83
CA GLU A 371 -1.14 19.75 3.22
C GLU A 371 -2.63 19.68 3.62
N ARG A 372 -3.56 19.95 2.70
CA ARG A 372 -4.99 19.72 2.97
C ARG A 372 -5.32 18.23 3.07
N MET A 373 -4.71 17.41 2.21
CA MET A 373 -4.92 15.96 2.22
C MET A 373 -4.41 15.33 3.52
N MET A 374 -3.25 15.76 4.01
CA MET A 374 -2.67 15.29 5.27
C MET A 374 -3.48 15.69 6.50
N ARG A 375 -4.10 16.89 6.51
CA ARG A 375 -4.98 17.34 7.61
C ARG A 375 -6.21 16.45 7.82
N GLY A 376 -6.62 15.65 6.83
CA GLY A 376 -7.72 14.70 6.95
C GLY A 376 -7.34 13.35 7.58
N ILE A 377 -6.04 13.07 7.77
CA ILE A 377 -5.57 11.78 8.27
C ILE A 377 -5.58 11.81 9.81
N VAL A 378 -6.40 10.95 10.42
CA VAL A 378 -6.48 10.81 11.87
C VAL A 378 -5.15 10.28 12.44
N PRO A 379 -4.57 10.92 13.47
CA PRO A 379 -3.36 10.43 14.16
C PRO A 379 -3.56 9.03 14.74
N LEU A 380 -2.51 8.19 14.69
CA LEU A 380 -2.56 6.82 15.22
C LEU A 380 -2.72 6.80 16.75
N GLU A 381 -2.20 7.83 17.44
CA GLU A 381 -2.35 8.07 18.88
C GLU A 381 -3.80 7.85 19.36
N LEU A 382 -4.77 8.43 18.66
CA LEU A 382 -6.20 8.32 19.01
C LEU A 382 -6.74 6.89 18.85
N ARG A 383 -6.15 6.07 17.96
CA ARG A 383 -6.56 4.68 17.75
C ARG A 383 -5.94 3.74 18.78
N LEU A 384 -4.66 3.93 19.10
CA LEU A 384 -3.96 3.12 20.09
C LEU A 384 -4.51 3.34 21.51
N GLU A 385 -5.02 4.54 21.82
CA GLU A 385 -5.70 4.81 23.10
C GLU A 385 -7.10 4.20 23.19
N GLY A 386 -7.79 4.03 22.05
CA GLY A 386 -9.14 3.46 21.97
C GLY A 386 -9.25 1.99 22.40
N ASP A 387 -8.15 1.23 22.31
CA ASP A 387 -8.09 -0.16 22.77
C ASP A 387 -8.28 -0.31 24.29
N LYS A 388 -8.30 0.79 25.06
CA LYS A 388 -8.65 0.77 26.49
C LYS A 388 -10.16 0.74 26.76
N PHE A 389 -11.02 0.89 25.74
CA PHE A 389 -12.48 0.85 25.90
C PHE A 389 -13.18 0.29 24.65
N SER A 390 -13.38 -1.02 24.59
CA SER A 390 -14.46 -1.62 23.77
C SER A 390 -15.10 -2.80 24.50
N PRO A 391 -16.35 -2.67 24.98
CA PRO A 391 -17.10 -3.78 25.55
C PRO A 391 -18.11 -4.29 24.52
N TYR A 392 -17.69 -5.03 23.49
CA TYR A 392 -18.65 -5.76 22.65
C TYR A 392 -18.13 -7.10 22.11
N ASP A 393 -18.75 -8.15 22.68
CA ASP A 393 -19.11 -9.48 22.16
C ASP A 393 -18.04 -10.54 21.84
N ASP A 394 -17.66 -11.26 22.90
CA ASP A 394 -17.23 -12.66 22.87
C ASP A 394 -18.35 -13.56 22.32
N ARG A 395 -18.33 -13.92 21.03
CA ARG A 395 -19.09 -15.10 20.54
C ARG A 395 -18.75 -15.61 19.14
N VAL A 396 -17.51 -16.03 18.88
CA VAL A 396 -17.27 -17.13 17.92
C VAL A 396 -16.10 -18.00 18.39
N LYS A 397 -16.41 -19.19 18.90
CA LYS A 397 -15.44 -20.29 18.99
C LYS A 397 -15.28 -20.86 17.58
N SER A 398 -14.13 -20.69 16.94
CA SER A 398 -13.73 -21.57 15.85
C SER A 398 -12.23 -21.85 15.91
N SER A 399 -11.96 -23.13 16.11
CA SER A 399 -10.68 -23.81 16.05
C SER A 399 -9.97 -23.61 14.71
N THR A 400 -8.79 -23.00 14.73
CA THR A 400 -7.77 -23.10 13.68
C THR A 400 -6.47 -23.66 14.26
N PRO A 401 -5.71 -24.48 13.52
CA PRO A 401 -4.52 -25.15 14.03
C PRO A 401 -3.35 -24.17 14.12
N ARG A 402 -2.57 -24.27 15.20
CA ARG A 402 -1.27 -23.59 15.35
C ARG A 402 -0.29 -24.13 14.30
N LEU A 403 0.14 -23.28 13.37
CA LEU A 403 1.38 -23.48 12.62
C LEU A 403 2.52 -22.96 13.49
N SER A 404 3.48 -23.83 13.83
CA SER A 404 4.72 -23.45 14.50
C SER A 404 5.58 -22.65 13.53
N MET A 405 5.86 -21.41 13.88
CA MET A 405 6.77 -20.53 13.16
C MET A 405 8.06 -20.47 13.99
N ASP A 406 8.91 -21.48 13.82
CA ASP A 406 10.28 -21.45 14.36
C ASP A 406 11.22 -20.86 13.30
N ALA A 407 12.09 -19.97 13.77
CA ALA A 407 13.29 -19.41 13.15
C ALA A 407 13.10 -18.34 12.05
N ILE A 408 12.91 -17.08 12.48
CA ILE A 408 13.53 -15.93 11.82
C ILE A 408 14.55 -15.38 12.81
N SER A 409 15.82 -15.35 12.38
CA SER A 409 16.99 -14.95 13.18
C SER A 409 16.92 -13.46 13.58
N ASP A 410 17.30 -13.17 14.83
CA ASP A 410 17.42 -11.82 15.41
C ASP A 410 18.58 -10.98 14.81
N ASP A 411 19.36 -11.52 13.86
CA ASP A 411 20.57 -10.88 13.33
C ASP A 411 20.34 -9.67 12.40
N PHE A 412 19.09 -9.35 12.02
CA PHE A 412 18.81 -8.23 11.10
C PHE A 412 18.62 -6.87 11.80
N LEU A 413 18.47 -6.85 13.13
CA LEU A 413 18.18 -5.62 13.87
C LEU A 413 19.43 -4.83 14.29
N ASP A 414 20.60 -5.46 14.41
CA ASP A 414 21.83 -4.78 14.82
C ASP A 414 22.52 -4.02 13.67
N GLU A 415 22.31 -4.41 12.42
CA GLU A 415 22.94 -3.78 11.25
C GLU A 415 22.33 -2.40 10.90
N LEU A 416 21.16 -2.06 11.45
CA LEU A 416 20.49 -0.76 11.26
C LEU A 416 20.93 0.32 12.25
N PHE A 417 21.73 0.00 13.29
CA PHE A 417 22.10 0.93 14.35
C PHE A 417 23.59 1.36 14.39
N GLU A 418 24.48 0.79 13.57
CA GLU A 418 25.94 1.06 13.69
C GLU A 418 26.61 1.99 12.66
N ASN A 419 25.93 2.49 11.62
CA ASN A 419 26.56 3.41 10.67
C ASN A 419 26.12 4.87 10.88
N GLY A 420 26.69 5.49 11.93
CA GLY A 420 26.72 6.95 12.13
C GLY A 420 28.16 7.47 12.04
N ASP A 421 28.43 8.22 10.98
CA ASP A 421 29.74 8.76 10.59
C ASP A 421 30.54 9.43 11.71
N ALA A 422 31.83 9.08 11.77
CA ALA A 422 32.85 9.82 12.48
C ALA A 422 33.19 11.14 11.76
N LEU A 423 33.14 12.25 12.48
CA LEU A 423 33.64 13.56 12.05
C LEU A 423 35.17 13.50 11.83
N PRO A 424 35.72 14.15 10.79
CA PRO A 424 37.16 14.32 10.68
C PRO A 424 37.66 15.45 11.60
N THR A 425 38.85 15.21 12.16
CA THR A 425 39.61 15.99 13.16
C THR A 425 39.74 17.48 12.91
#